data_AF-A0A2T1EM58-F1
#
_entry.id   AF-A0A2T1EM58-F1
#
_cell.length_a   1.000
_cell.length_b   1.000
_cell.length_c   1.000
_cell.angle_alpha   90.00
_cell.angle_beta   90.00
_cell.angle_gamma   90.00
#
_symmetry.space_group_name_H-M   'P 1'
#
loop_
_entity.id
_entity.type
_entity.pdbx_description
1 polymer ?
#
loop_
_entity_poly.entity_id
_entity_poly.type
_entity_poly.pdbx_seq_one_letter_code
_entity_poly.pdbx_strand_id
1 'polypeptide(L)'
;MEWRLRAIRGATTATENTVEAITEAVAELLDETEARNQLDPTEIVSVTFSVTRDLDAIFPAAIARHRPYWDNVPMLDVQQMHVEGSLQRCIRFLILVNISANHNKVCHTYLREAQNLRPDWMSPPQLFSPIG
;
A
#
# COMPACT_ATOMS: atom_id res chain seq x y z
N MET A 1 -17.00 -15.58 15.18
CA MET A 1 -16.61 -14.23 14.72
C MET A 1 -16.80 -14.20 13.22
N GLU A 2 -17.55 -13.23 12.70
CA GLU A 2 -17.68 -13.06 11.24
C GLU A 2 -16.49 -12.26 10.73
N TRP A 3 -15.87 -12.76 9.67
CA TRP A 3 -14.77 -12.11 8.97
C TRP A 3 -15.24 -11.67 7.58
N ARG A 4 -14.66 -10.59 7.08
CA ARG A 4 -14.93 -10.08 5.73
C ARG A 4 -13.61 -9.84 5.02
N LEU A 5 -13.52 -10.34 3.80
CA LEU A 5 -12.40 -10.02 2.92
C LEU A 5 -12.47 -8.54 2.52
N ARG A 6 -11.32 -7.87 2.64
CA ARG A 6 -11.13 -6.47 2.29
C ARG A 6 -9.84 -6.29 1.52
N ALA A 7 -9.77 -5.19 0.78
CA ALA A 7 -8.59 -4.82 0.03
C ALA A 7 -8.05 -3.47 0.54
N ILE A 8 -6.74 -3.40 0.79
CA ILE A 8 -6.05 -2.17 1.21
C ILE A 8 -5.10 -1.75 0.09
N ARG A 9 -5.25 -0.51 -0.38
CA ARG A 9 -4.33 0.13 -1.33
C ARG A 9 -3.25 0.91 -0.61
N GLY A 10 -2.03 0.77 -1.12
CA GLY A 10 -0.86 1.55 -0.74
C GLY A 10 -0.16 2.13 -1.96
N ALA A 11 0.39 3.33 -1.86
CA ALA A 11 1.31 3.88 -2.84
C ALA A 11 2.30 4.87 -2.22
N THR A 12 3.54 4.85 -2.69
CA THR A 12 4.62 5.77 -2.31
C THR A 12 5.55 6.01 -3.51
N THR A 13 6.53 6.89 -3.37
CA THR A 13 7.60 7.07 -4.35
C THR A 13 8.98 6.92 -3.72
N ALA A 14 9.90 6.26 -4.43
CA ALA A 14 11.31 6.25 -4.05
C ALA A 14 12.00 7.54 -4.55
N THR A 15 12.97 8.02 -3.79
CA THR A 15 13.78 9.20 -4.17
C THR A 15 14.65 8.90 -5.39
N GLU A 16 15.16 7.66 -5.50
CA GLU A 16 16.02 7.17 -6.57
C GLU A 16 15.87 5.65 -6.77
N ASN A 17 16.43 5.12 -7.85
CA ASN A 17 16.44 3.68 -8.15
C ASN A 17 17.64 2.99 -7.48
N THR A 18 17.61 2.91 -6.16
CA THR A 18 18.62 2.22 -5.36
C THR A 18 17.97 1.35 -4.29
N VAL A 19 18.69 0.36 -3.78
CA VAL A 19 18.14 -0.62 -2.81
C VAL A 19 17.65 0.07 -1.54
N GLU A 20 18.41 1.03 -1.06
CA GLU A 20 18.25 1.81 0.16
C GLU A 20 17.02 2.71 0.05
N ALA A 21 16.91 3.48 -1.04
CA ALA A 21 15.78 4.37 -1.31
C ALA A 21 14.46 3.60 -1.46
N ILE A 22 14.49 2.44 -2.14
CA ILE A 22 13.31 1.57 -2.28
C ILE A 22 12.96 0.92 -0.93
N THR A 23 13.95 0.47 -0.17
CA THR A 23 13.76 -0.12 1.17
C THR A 23 13.10 0.86 2.13
N GLU A 24 13.61 2.09 2.19
CA GLU A 24 13.04 3.15 3.01
C GLU A 24 11.58 3.44 2.63
N ALA A 25 11.31 3.61 1.33
CA ALA A 25 9.97 3.90 0.83
C ALA A 25 8.97 2.78 1.14
N VAL A 26 9.36 1.52 0.94
CA VAL A 26 8.50 0.35 1.21
C VAL A 26 8.26 0.20 2.71
N ALA A 27 9.29 0.36 3.54
CA ALA A 27 9.17 0.27 4.99
C ALA A 27 8.20 1.34 5.53
N GLU A 28 8.40 2.61 5.16
CA GLU A 28 7.52 3.71 5.55
C GLU A 28 6.06 3.46 5.14
N LEU A 29 5.83 3.00 3.91
CA LEU A 29 4.50 2.72 3.40
C LEU A 29 3.79 1.59 4.18
N LEU A 30 4.52 0.53 4.53
CA LEU A 30 3.98 -0.59 5.29
C LEU A 30 3.74 -0.22 6.75
N ASP A 31 4.66 0.50 7.40
CA ASP A 31 4.52 0.99 8.78
C ASP A 31 3.23 1.82 8.93
N GLU A 32 3.03 2.79 8.04
CA GLU A 32 1.85 3.67 8.09
C GLU A 32 0.56 2.88 7.80
N THR A 33 0.60 1.90 6.90
CA THR A 33 -0.55 1.07 6.57
C THR A 33 -0.97 0.18 7.73
N GLU A 34 0.01 -0.47 8.38
CA GLU A 34 -0.22 -1.30 9.55
C GLU A 34 -0.81 -0.46 10.70
N ALA A 35 -0.22 0.71 10.98
CA ALA A 35 -0.69 1.61 12.02
C ALA A 35 -2.13 2.10 11.78
N ARG A 36 -2.47 2.51 10.55
CA ARG A 36 -3.80 3.04 10.23
C ARG A 36 -4.93 2.01 10.23
N ASN A 37 -4.60 0.74 10.01
CA ASN A 37 -5.58 -0.34 9.90
C ASN A 37 -5.56 -1.31 11.09
N GLN A 38 -4.61 -1.16 12.03
CA GLN A 38 -4.32 -2.16 13.07
C GLN A 38 -4.17 -3.55 12.44
N LEU A 39 -3.38 -3.60 11.36
CA LEU A 39 -3.27 -4.75 10.50
C LEU A 39 -2.56 -5.90 11.24
N ASP A 40 -3.20 -7.06 11.28
CA ASP A 40 -2.56 -8.30 11.70
C ASP A 40 -2.01 -9.01 10.45
N PRO A 41 -0.68 -9.15 10.30
CA PRO A 41 -0.10 -9.83 9.14
C PRO A 41 -0.55 -11.29 8.99
N THR A 42 -0.94 -11.95 10.08
CA THR A 42 -1.39 -13.34 10.05
C THR A 42 -2.76 -13.52 9.40
N GLU A 43 -3.53 -12.44 9.26
CA GLU A 43 -4.83 -12.40 8.58
C GLU A 43 -4.73 -11.94 7.11
N ILE A 44 -3.52 -11.62 6.64
CA ILE A 44 -3.28 -11.25 5.24
C ILE A 44 -3.36 -12.50 4.37
N VAL A 45 -4.25 -12.47 3.38
CA VAL A 45 -4.41 -13.53 2.38
C VAL A 45 -3.30 -13.48 1.36
N SER A 46 -2.98 -12.27 0.85
CA SER A 46 -1.90 -12.07 -0.11
C SER A 46 -1.57 -10.59 -0.30
N VAL A 47 -0.37 -10.29 -0.77
CA VAL A 47 0.01 -8.94 -1.21
C VAL A 47 0.53 -8.96 -2.64
N THR A 48 -0.01 -8.09 -3.49
CA THR A 48 0.57 -7.81 -4.81
C THR A 48 1.23 -6.45 -4.77
N PHE A 49 2.53 -6.40 -4.98
CA PHE A 49 3.28 -5.17 -5.20
C PHE A 49 3.37 -4.87 -6.69
N SER A 50 3.39 -3.59 -7.03
CA SER A 50 3.70 -3.13 -8.39
C SER A 50 4.68 -1.97 -8.36
N VAL A 51 5.66 -1.98 -9.24
CA VAL A 51 6.63 -0.88 -9.40
C VAL A 51 6.63 -0.33 -10.81
N THR A 52 6.81 0.97 -10.96
CA THR A 52 7.03 1.56 -12.28
C THR A 52 8.36 1.08 -12.87
N ARG A 53 8.44 1.02 -14.21
CA ARG A 53 9.58 0.41 -14.93
C ARG A 53 10.94 1.08 -14.70
N ASP A 54 10.95 2.25 -14.08
CA ASP A 54 12.13 3.03 -13.70
C ASP A 54 12.68 2.67 -12.31
N LEU A 55 12.11 1.64 -11.66
CA LEU A 55 12.66 0.99 -10.46
C LEU A 55 12.95 -0.49 -10.75
N ASP A 56 14.22 -0.87 -10.69
CA ASP A 56 14.68 -2.23 -10.94
C ASP A 56 15.75 -2.72 -9.96
N ALA A 57 16.14 -1.91 -8.97
CA ALA A 57 17.23 -2.25 -8.04
C ALA A 57 16.89 -3.35 -7.03
N ILE A 58 15.62 -3.47 -6.59
CA ILE A 58 15.18 -4.52 -5.65
C ILE A 58 13.66 -4.78 -5.73
N PHE A 59 13.26 -6.01 -5.41
CA PHE A 59 11.86 -6.39 -5.25
C PHE A 59 11.25 -5.87 -3.93
N PRO A 60 10.13 -5.13 -3.95
CA PRO A 60 9.42 -4.72 -2.73
C PRO A 60 9.04 -5.87 -1.79
N ALA A 61 8.62 -7.03 -2.33
CA ALA A 61 8.32 -8.18 -1.49
C ALA A 61 9.54 -8.73 -0.75
N ALA A 62 10.77 -8.53 -1.26
CA ALA A 62 11.98 -8.93 -0.53
C ALA A 62 12.15 -8.11 0.75
N ILE A 63 11.85 -6.80 0.69
CA ILE A 63 11.88 -5.91 1.85
C ILE A 63 10.77 -6.30 2.85
N ALA A 64 9.55 -6.52 2.36
CA ALA A 64 8.42 -6.86 3.21
C ALA A 64 8.62 -8.16 4.01
N ARG A 65 9.30 -9.16 3.45
CA ARG A 65 9.60 -10.44 4.14
C ARG A 65 10.45 -10.30 5.40
N HIS A 66 11.20 -9.21 5.54
CA HIS A 66 12.01 -8.97 6.75
C HIS A 66 11.18 -8.43 7.92
N ARG A 67 9.89 -8.10 7.70
CA ARG A 67 8.98 -7.62 8.74
C ARG A 67 8.47 -8.79 9.59
N PRO A 68 8.20 -8.58 10.90
CA PRO A 68 7.63 -9.61 11.76
C PRO A 68 6.33 -10.19 11.18
N TYR A 69 6.25 -11.52 11.09
CA TYR A 69 5.08 -12.28 10.62
C TYR A 69 4.75 -12.18 9.12
N TRP A 70 5.47 -11.38 8.36
CA TRP A 70 5.27 -11.25 6.91
C TRP A 70 5.95 -12.37 6.10
N ASP A 71 6.85 -13.13 6.71
CA ASP A 71 7.60 -14.22 6.08
C ASP A 71 6.71 -15.34 5.50
N ASN A 72 5.51 -15.53 6.07
CA ASN A 72 4.54 -16.54 5.63
C ASN A 72 3.44 -15.99 4.71
N VAL A 73 3.43 -14.69 4.42
CA VAL A 73 2.42 -14.07 3.58
C VAL A 73 2.77 -14.30 2.09
N PRO A 74 1.83 -14.82 1.26
CA PRO A 74 2.05 -14.94 -0.17
C PRO A 74 2.17 -13.55 -0.82
N MET A 75 3.28 -13.31 -1.52
CA MET A 75 3.55 -12.03 -2.18
C MET A 75 3.97 -12.20 -3.63
N LEU A 76 3.54 -11.26 -4.47
CA LEU A 76 3.92 -11.18 -5.87
C LEU A 76 4.33 -9.74 -6.23
N ASP A 77 5.49 -9.58 -6.86
CA ASP A 77 5.88 -8.31 -7.48
C ASP A 77 5.56 -8.35 -8.97
N VAL A 78 4.95 -7.29 -9.49
CA VAL A 78 4.69 -7.11 -10.92
C VAL A 78 5.21 -5.76 -11.40
N GLN A 79 5.47 -5.65 -12.69
CA GLN A 79 5.72 -4.34 -13.29
C GLN A 79 4.38 -3.60 -13.49
N GLN A 80 4.31 -2.36 -13.04
CA GLN A 80 3.17 -1.48 -13.26
C GLN A 80 3.07 -1.15 -14.75
N MET A 81 1.84 -1.12 -15.27
CA MET A 81 1.56 -0.64 -16.63
C MET A 81 2.27 0.70 -16.89
N HIS A 82 3.00 0.76 -18.00
CA HIS A 82 3.66 1.98 -18.41
C HIS A 82 2.66 2.93 -19.09
N VAL A 83 2.49 4.12 -18.52
CA VAL A 83 1.72 5.22 -19.09
C VAL A 83 2.64 6.43 -19.20
N GLU A 84 2.73 7.01 -20.40
CA GLU A 84 3.56 8.19 -20.64
C GLU A 84 3.10 9.37 -19.78
N GLY A 85 4.05 10.09 -19.16
CA GLY A 85 3.76 11.19 -18.24
C GLY A 85 3.21 10.78 -16.87
N SER A 86 3.07 9.47 -16.59
CA SER A 86 2.63 9.01 -15.26
C SER A 86 3.71 9.15 -14.19
N LEU A 87 3.27 9.09 -12.93
CA LEU A 87 4.14 9.24 -11.76
C LEU A 87 5.30 8.24 -11.78
N GLN A 88 6.51 8.77 -11.76
CA GLN A 88 7.77 8.03 -11.77
C GLN A 88 8.11 7.44 -10.39
N ARG A 89 9.03 6.46 -10.39
CA ARG A 89 9.58 5.82 -9.18
C ARG A 89 8.53 5.41 -8.15
N CYS A 90 7.38 4.95 -8.63
CA CYS A 90 6.23 4.71 -7.78
C CYS A 90 6.07 3.23 -7.47
N ILE A 91 6.00 2.95 -6.17
CA ILE A 91 5.78 1.62 -5.61
C ILE A 91 4.35 1.60 -5.07
N ARG A 92 3.60 0.55 -5.40
CA ARG A 92 2.22 0.37 -4.95
C ARG A 92 2.04 -1.03 -4.42
N PHE A 93 0.99 -1.22 -3.62
CA PHE A 93 0.49 -2.55 -3.33
C PHE A 93 -1.04 -2.62 -3.36
N LEU A 94 -1.51 -3.86 -3.41
CA LEU A 94 -2.85 -4.28 -3.03
C LEU A 94 -2.72 -5.42 -2.01
N ILE A 95 -3.16 -5.18 -0.77
CA ILE A 95 -3.23 -6.20 0.28
C ILE A 95 -4.66 -6.75 0.29
N LEU A 96 -4.81 -8.07 0.18
CA LEU A 96 -6.07 -8.77 0.49
C LEU A 96 -5.96 -9.33 1.91
N VAL A 97 -6.92 -8.97 2.76
CA VAL A 97 -6.87 -9.28 4.20
C VAL A 97 -8.25 -9.63 4.73
N ASN A 98 -8.31 -10.59 5.65
CA ASN A 98 -9.51 -10.84 6.44
C ASN A 98 -9.58 -9.84 7.59
N ILE A 99 -10.66 -9.05 7.64
CA ILE A 99 -10.90 -8.10 8.72
C ILE A 99 -12.19 -8.48 9.44
N SER A 100 -12.21 -8.33 10.77
CA SER A 100 -13.43 -8.57 11.56
C SER A 100 -14.60 -7.79 11.00
N ALA A 101 -15.77 -8.42 10.87
CA ALA A 101 -16.97 -7.78 10.32
C ALA A 101 -17.42 -6.52 11.10
N ASN A 102 -16.95 -6.37 12.35
CA ASN A 102 -17.20 -5.20 13.19
C ASN A 102 -16.25 -4.03 12.89
N HIS A 103 -15.14 -4.28 12.19
CA HIS A 103 -14.17 -3.26 11.78
C HIS A 103 -14.55 -2.77 10.38
N ASN A 104 -15.32 -1.68 10.34
CA ASN A 104 -15.96 -1.22 9.11
C ASN A 104 -15.11 -0.28 8.24
N LYS A 105 -13.96 0.20 8.73
CA LYS A 105 -13.18 1.23 8.04
C LYS A 105 -11.84 0.68 7.60
N VAL A 106 -11.60 0.66 6.29
CA VAL A 106 -10.28 0.44 5.71
C VAL A 106 -9.67 1.79 5.37
N CYS A 107 -8.41 1.97 5.76
CA CYS A 107 -7.63 3.17 5.47
C CYS A 107 -6.60 2.85 4.39
N HIS A 108 -6.70 3.52 3.24
CA HIS A 108 -5.70 3.42 2.19
C HIS A 108 -4.56 4.41 2.44
N THR A 109 -3.34 4.05 2.06
CA THR A 109 -2.13 4.81 2.41
C THR A 109 -1.46 5.33 1.14
N TYR A 110 -1.40 6.65 1.00
CA TYR A 110 -0.74 7.31 -0.14
C TYR A 110 0.25 8.34 0.41
N LEU A 111 1.54 8.10 0.18
CA LEU A 111 2.63 8.90 0.73
C LEU A 111 3.41 9.61 -0.36
N ARG A 112 4.22 10.60 0.05
CA ARG A 112 5.15 11.31 -0.84
C ARG A 112 4.43 11.84 -2.08
N GLU A 113 5.02 11.76 -3.26
CA GLU A 113 4.37 12.23 -4.50
C GLU A 113 3.13 11.41 -4.88
N ALA A 114 3.00 10.18 -4.36
CA ALA A 114 1.85 9.33 -4.64
C ALA A 114 0.56 9.83 -3.99
N GLN A 115 0.61 10.73 -3.00
CA GLN A 115 -0.58 11.39 -2.44
C GLN A 115 -1.45 12.08 -3.50
N ASN A 116 -0.82 12.54 -4.59
CA ASN A 116 -1.50 13.21 -5.71
C ASN A 116 -2.33 12.24 -6.57
N LEU A 117 -2.15 10.92 -6.42
CA LEU A 117 -2.93 9.92 -7.17
C LEU A 117 -4.38 9.82 -6.69
N ARG A 118 -4.65 10.12 -5.41
CA ARG A 118 -5.96 9.99 -4.76
C ARG A 118 -6.22 11.13 -3.75
N PRO A 119 -6.38 12.37 -4.22
CA PRO A 119 -6.65 13.51 -3.34
C PRO A 119 -7.96 13.35 -2.54
N ASP A 120 -8.91 12.58 -3.06
CA ASP A 120 -10.18 12.25 -2.41
C ASP A 120 -10.03 11.34 -1.17
N TRP A 121 -8.95 10.55 -1.09
CA TRP A 121 -8.63 9.74 0.09
C TRP A 121 -7.80 10.48 1.14
N MET A 122 -7.23 11.63 0.77
CA MET A 122 -6.49 12.50 1.67
C MET A 122 -7.38 13.58 2.30
N SER A 123 -8.60 13.77 1.80
CA SER A 123 -9.56 14.72 2.36
C SER A 123 -10.46 14.04 3.41
N PRO A 124 -10.75 14.67 4.55
CA PRO A 124 -11.80 14.16 5.44
C PRO A 124 -13.12 14.06 4.66
N PRO A 125 -13.99 13.09 4.97
CA PRO A 125 -15.25 12.95 4.27
C PRO A 125 -16.00 14.28 4.30
N GLN A 126 -16.31 14.82 3.12
CA GLN A 126 -17.17 15.99 3.02
C GLN A 126 -18.51 15.61 3.63
N LEU A 127 -18.82 16.19 4.79
CA LEU A 127 -20.18 16.20 5.31
C LEU A 127 -21.03 16.91 4.26
N PHE A 128 -21.84 16.15 3.53
CA PHE A 128 -22.93 16.73 2.74
C PHE A 128 -23.81 17.52 3.72
N SER A 129 -23.73 18.84 3.69
CA SER A 129 -24.74 19.69 4.31
C SER A 129 -26.05 19.46 3.55
N PRO A 130 -27.14 19.02 4.22
CA PRO A 130 -28.44 19.02 3.57
C PRO A 130 -28.79 20.47 3.24
N ILE A 131 -29.09 20.69 1.97
CA ILE A 131 -29.56 21.96 1.45
C ILE A 131 -30.87 22.28 2.16
N GLY A 132 -30.89 23.36 2.94
CA GLY A 132 -32.09 23.98 3.49
C GLY A 132 -32.50 25.18 2.65
#